data_AF-A0A2E7KZY2-F1
#
_entry.id   AF-A0A2E7KZY2-F1
#
_cell.length_a   1.000
_cell.length_b   1.000
_cell.length_c   1.000
_cell.angle_alpha   90.00
_cell.angle_beta   90.00
_cell.angle_gamma   90.00
#
_symmetry.space_group_name_H-M   'P 1'
#
loop_
_entity.id
_entity.type
_entity.pdbx_description
1 polymer ?
#
loop_
_entity_poly.entity_id
_entity_poly.type
_entity_poly.pdbx_seq_one_letter_code
_entity_poly.pdbx_strand_id
1 'polypeptide(L)'
;PEDDGTMMDHSLIVYTSNNADKQHTSGANWPFILIGNPNGPIKTGQFTKMEKRPINDLYNTLLHAAGINSDRFNMDKNLAENYHSKAGPIEDLLT
;
A
#
# COMPACT_ATOMS: atom_id res chain seq x y z
N PRO A 1 5.93 -1.98 -23.82
CA PRO A 1 5.13 -2.32 -22.63
C PRO A 1 5.71 -3.50 -21.85
N GLU A 2 6.26 -4.50 -22.55
CA GLU A 2 6.73 -5.74 -21.92
C GLU A 2 8.25 -5.91 -21.86
N ASP A 3 9.04 -5.10 -22.59
CA ASP A 3 10.52 -5.14 -22.65
C ASP A 3 11.13 -6.52 -22.31
N ASP A 4 11.91 -6.65 -21.22
CA ASP A 4 12.48 -7.91 -20.70
C ASP A 4 11.58 -8.61 -19.64
N GLY A 5 10.27 -8.74 -19.90
CA GLY A 5 9.35 -9.37 -18.96
C GLY A 5 7.91 -9.51 -19.46
N THR A 6 6.98 -9.61 -18.51
CA THR A 6 5.53 -9.57 -18.74
C THR A 6 4.95 -8.23 -18.29
N MET A 7 3.74 -7.90 -18.74
CA MET A 7 3.01 -6.75 -18.19
C MET A 7 2.92 -6.74 -16.66
N MET A 8 2.87 -7.91 -16.00
CA MET A 8 2.79 -8.01 -14.54
C MET A 8 4.12 -7.77 -13.82
N ASP A 9 5.24 -7.85 -14.55
CA ASP A 9 6.59 -7.49 -14.06
C ASP A 9 6.84 -5.97 -14.10
N HIS A 10 5.94 -5.22 -14.75
CA HIS A 10 6.03 -3.77 -14.92
C HIS A 10 4.79 -3.00 -14.45
N SER A 11 3.79 -3.70 -13.91
CA SER A 11 2.56 -3.07 -13.42
C SER A 11 2.18 -3.57 -12.03
N LEU A 12 1.47 -2.71 -11.32
CA LEU A 12 0.80 -3.06 -10.07
C LEU A 12 -0.68 -2.76 -10.22
N ILE A 13 -1.51 -3.79 -10.09
CA ILE A 13 -2.96 -3.64 -9.99
C ILE A 13 -3.31 -3.59 -8.51
N VAL A 14 -3.95 -2.51 -8.10
CA VAL A 14 -4.50 -2.33 -6.76
C VAL A 14 -6.01 -2.51 -6.83
N TYR A 15 -6.51 -3.59 -6.25
CA TYR A 15 -7.94 -3.87 -6.18
C TYR A 15 -8.45 -3.68 -4.76
N THR A 16 -9.57 -2.97 -4.61
CA THR A 16 -10.19 -2.66 -3.32
C THR A 16 -11.69 -2.39 -3.47
N SER A 17 -12.37 -2.17 -2.34
CA SER A 17 -13.78 -1.79 -2.26
C SER A 17 -13.90 -0.34 -1.80
N ASN A 18 -14.81 0.42 -2.39
CA ASN A 18 -15.07 1.80 -1.96
C ASN A 18 -15.65 1.89 -0.54
N ASN A 19 -16.33 0.82 -0.08
CA ASN A 19 -17.20 0.87 1.09
C ASN A 19 -16.79 -0.10 2.21
N ALA A 20 -15.57 -0.64 2.20
CA ALA A 20 -15.09 -1.59 3.22
C ALA A 20 -16.09 -2.74 3.49
N ASP A 21 -16.80 -2.64 4.61
CA ASP A 21 -17.70 -3.62 5.20
C ASP A 21 -19.19 -3.31 4.99
N LYS A 22 -19.59 -2.04 4.72
CA LYS A 22 -21.00 -1.65 4.55
C LYS A 22 -21.18 -0.34 3.77
N GLN A 23 -22.39 -0.13 3.21
CA GLN A 23 -22.77 1.03 2.37
C GLN A 23 -22.59 2.42 3.05
N HIS A 24 -22.49 2.47 4.38
CA HIS A 24 -22.09 3.63 5.17
C HIS A 24 -21.02 3.22 6.19
N THR A 25 -19.86 2.81 5.70
CA THR A 25 -18.75 2.39 6.54
C THR A 25 -18.12 3.57 7.28
N SER A 26 -17.55 3.29 8.46
CA SER A 26 -16.63 4.21 9.14
C SER A 26 -15.25 4.24 8.49
N GLY A 27 -15.00 3.43 7.46
CA GLY A 27 -13.69 3.32 6.80
C GLY A 27 -12.64 2.66 7.69
N ALA A 28 -13.07 1.86 8.68
CA ALA A 28 -12.17 1.35 9.72
C ALA A 28 -11.22 0.25 9.21
N ASN A 29 -11.67 -0.62 8.31
CA ASN A 29 -10.89 -1.73 7.77
C ASN A 29 -11.19 -1.94 6.28
N TRP A 30 -10.20 -1.74 5.41
CA TRP A 30 -10.34 -1.95 3.97
C TRP A 30 -9.54 -3.16 3.50
N PRO A 31 -10.16 -4.09 2.72
CA PRO A 31 -9.40 -5.11 2.03
C PRO A 31 -8.68 -4.50 0.82
N PHE A 32 -7.40 -4.83 0.68
CA PHE A 32 -6.62 -4.55 -0.52
C PHE A 32 -6.04 -5.84 -1.07
N ILE A 33 -6.07 -5.97 -2.39
CA ILE A 33 -5.36 -7.01 -3.12
C ILE A 33 -4.37 -6.29 -4.04
N LEU A 34 -3.10 -6.64 -3.89
CA LEU A 34 -2.00 -6.17 -4.75
C LEU A 34 -1.63 -7.31 -5.70
N ILE A 35 -1.66 -7.04 -7.01
CA ILE A 35 -1.39 -8.02 -8.06
C ILE A 35 -0.31 -7.45 -8.97
N GLY A 36 0.77 -8.21 -9.17
CA GLY A 36 1.97 -7.77 -9.88
C GLY A 36 3.10 -7.39 -8.93
N ASN A 37 4.30 -7.22 -9.48
CA ASN A 37 5.50 -6.87 -8.71
C ASN A 37 6.46 -6.03 -9.58
N PRO A 38 6.17 -4.74 -9.79
CA PRO A 38 6.91 -3.93 -10.74
C PRO A 38 8.37 -3.78 -10.33
N ASN A 39 9.28 -4.40 -11.08
CA ASN A 39 10.73 -4.46 -10.78
C ASN A 39 11.11 -5.13 -9.44
N GLY A 40 10.22 -5.95 -8.86
CA GLY A 40 10.58 -6.82 -7.73
C GLY A 40 10.40 -6.34 -6.26
N PRO A 41 10.07 -5.08 -5.91
CA PRO A 41 10.14 -4.62 -4.53
C PRO A 41 8.98 -5.08 -3.65
N ILE A 42 7.89 -5.63 -4.22
CA ILE A 42 6.69 -6.04 -3.47
C ILE A 42 6.81 -7.52 -3.11
N LYS A 43 6.63 -7.82 -1.82
CA LYS A 43 6.57 -9.20 -1.34
C LYS A 43 5.22 -9.83 -1.69
N THR A 44 5.20 -10.67 -2.73
CA THR A 44 4.00 -11.33 -3.26
C THR A 44 3.67 -12.67 -2.58
N GLY A 45 2.46 -13.20 -2.80
CA GLY A 45 2.09 -14.54 -2.35
C GLY A 45 1.79 -14.67 -0.85
N GLN A 46 1.42 -13.56 -0.21
CA GLN A 46 1.15 -13.50 1.23
C GLN A 46 -0.22 -12.90 1.54
N PHE A 47 -0.78 -13.31 2.68
CA PHE A 47 -1.88 -12.60 3.34
C PHE A 47 -1.32 -11.86 4.54
N THR A 48 -1.52 -10.54 4.55
CA THR A 48 -0.99 -9.66 5.59
C THR A 48 -2.14 -8.94 6.27
N LYS A 49 -2.43 -9.32 7.52
CA LYS A 49 -3.41 -8.61 8.35
C LYS A 49 -2.70 -7.48 9.09
N MET A 50 -3.02 -6.25 8.72
CA MET A 50 -2.58 -5.06 9.43
C MET A 50 -3.62 -4.67 10.48
N GLU A 51 -3.19 -4.38 11.71
CA GLU A 51 -4.12 -4.04 12.80
C GLU A 51 -4.61 -2.59 12.70
N LYS A 52 -3.76 -1.60 13.00
CA LYS A 52 -4.12 -0.16 13.00
C LYS A 52 -3.12 0.63 12.17
N ARG A 53 -3.25 0.57 10.85
CA ARG A 53 -2.44 1.37 9.92
C ARG A 53 -3.37 2.11 8.95
N PRO A 54 -3.20 3.42 8.74
CA PRO A 54 -4.02 4.15 7.80
C PRO A 54 -3.65 3.81 6.35
N ILE A 55 -4.59 3.98 5.43
CA ILE A 55 -4.36 3.78 3.98
C ILE A 55 -3.19 4.65 3.45
N ASN A 56 -2.95 5.80 4.07
CA ASN A 56 -1.83 6.68 3.77
C ASN A 56 -0.48 5.94 3.80
N ASP A 57 -0.31 5.01 4.74
CA ASP A 57 0.93 4.24 4.87
C ASP A 57 1.05 3.22 3.74
N LEU A 58 -0.07 2.63 3.29
CA LEU A 58 -0.09 1.78 2.09
C LEU A 58 0.30 2.58 0.85
N TYR A 59 -0.28 3.77 0.64
CA TYR A 59 0.10 4.61 -0.50
C TYR A 59 1.55 5.09 -0.44
N ASN A 60 2.07 5.39 0.76
CA ASN A 60 3.49 5.67 0.93
C ASN A 60 4.34 4.44 0.57
N THR A 61 3.91 3.24 0.94
CA THR A 61 4.56 1.98 0.55
C THR A 61 4.62 1.82 -0.97
N LEU A 62 3.55 2.18 -1.68
CA LEU A 62 3.52 2.12 -3.15
C LEU A 62 4.47 3.14 -3.81
N LEU A 63 4.63 4.32 -3.21
CA LEU A 63 5.63 5.29 -3.65
C LEU A 63 7.04 4.73 -3.53
N HIS A 64 7.36 4.10 -2.39
CA HIS A 64 8.65 3.44 -2.18
C HIS A 64 8.87 2.30 -3.18
N ALA A 65 7.85 1.48 -3.44
CA ALA A 65 7.91 0.45 -4.49
C ALA A 65 8.14 1.03 -5.90
N ALA A 66 7.71 2.27 -6.15
CA ALA A 66 7.98 3.00 -7.39
C ALA A 66 9.33 3.76 -7.38
N GLY A 67 10.16 3.59 -6.35
CA GLY A 67 11.46 4.27 -6.21
C GLY A 67 11.37 5.71 -5.71
N ILE A 68 10.21 6.14 -5.20
CA ILE A 68 9.98 7.49 -4.66
C ILE A 68 10.08 7.43 -3.14
N ASN A 69 11.18 7.95 -2.60
CA ASN A 69 11.38 8.05 -1.17
C ASN A 69 10.56 9.22 -0.59
N SER A 70 9.61 8.90 0.29
CA SER A 70 8.87 9.87 1.08
C SER A 70 8.66 9.38 2.51
N ASP A 71 8.72 10.30 3.48
CA ASP A 71 8.42 9.96 4.87
C ASP A 71 6.95 9.62 5.05
N ARG A 72 6.05 10.33 4.34
CA ARG A 72 4.59 10.21 4.50
C ARG A 72 3.85 10.52 3.20
N PHE A 73 2.60 10.04 3.10
CA PHE A 73 1.67 10.41 2.05
C PHE A 73 0.44 11.09 2.64
N ASN A 74 0.07 12.28 2.13
CA ASN A 74 -1.14 13.01 2.50
C ASN A 74 -1.36 13.16 4.02
N MET A 75 -0.27 13.29 4.79
CA MET A 75 -0.29 13.35 6.25
C MET A 75 0.97 14.02 6.77
N ASP A 76 0.82 15.03 7.64
CA ASP A 76 1.95 15.62 8.37
C ASP A 76 2.27 14.83 9.65
N LYS A 77 3.35 15.24 10.33
CA LYS A 77 3.81 14.57 11.55
C LYS A 77 2.79 14.64 12.69
N ASN A 78 2.13 15.78 12.88
CA ASN A 78 1.20 15.99 13.99
C ASN A 78 -0.05 15.14 13.81
N LEU A 79 -0.56 15.03 12.58
CA LEU A 79 -1.70 14.21 12.25
C LEU A 79 -1.36 12.72 12.38
N ALA A 80 -0.15 12.31 11.96
CA ALA A 80 0.29 10.92 12.02
C ALA A 80 0.29 10.30 13.42
N GLU A 81 0.59 11.11 14.45
CA GLU A 81 0.57 10.67 15.85
C GLU A 81 -0.83 10.19 16.28
N ASN A 82 -1.90 10.74 15.70
CA ASN A 82 -3.28 10.37 16.03
C ASN A 82 -3.74 9.06 15.35
N TYR A 83 -3.07 8.63 14.28
CA TYR A 83 -3.49 7.50 13.45
C TYR A 83 -2.52 6.31 13.47
N HIS A 84 -1.58 6.29 14.41
CA HIS A 84 -0.55 5.25 14.51
C HIS A 84 0.28 5.07 13.22
N SER A 85 0.42 6.14 12.43
CA SER A 85 1.17 6.14 11.18
C SER A 85 2.67 6.29 11.44
N LYS A 86 3.46 5.40 10.85
CA LYS A 86 4.93 5.44 10.92
C LYS A 86 5.50 6.14 9.68
N ALA A 87 6.65 6.77 9.82
CA ALA A 87 7.37 7.31 8.66
C ALA A 87 7.96 6.17 7.83
N GLY A 88 7.94 6.31 6.50
CA GLY A 88 8.42 5.30 5.57
C GLY A 88 7.35 4.28 5.13
N PRO A 89 7.76 3.21 4.44
CA PRO A 89 6.86 2.18 3.93
C PRO A 89 6.41 1.22 5.02
N ILE A 90 5.43 0.37 4.71
CA ILE A 90 5.12 -0.83 5.47
C ILE A 90 6.10 -1.91 5.03
N GLU A 91 7.10 -2.18 5.85
CA GLU A 91 8.24 -3.02 5.52
C GLU A 91 7.82 -4.46 5.22
N ASP A 92 6.79 -4.98 5.90
CA ASP A 92 6.25 -6.33 5.68
C ASP A 92 5.71 -6.56 4.26
N LEU A 93 5.42 -5.48 3.51
CA LEU A 93 4.93 -5.55 2.14
C LEU A 93 6.04 -5.45 1.09
N LEU A 94 7.27 -5.11 1.51
CA LEU A 94 8.41 -4.99 0.61
C LEU A 94 9.40 -6.15 0.79
N THR A 95 10.24 -6.40 -0.23
CA THR A 95 11.31 -7.41 -0.21
C THR A 95 12.65 -6.87 0.28
#